data_AF-A0A958XRU3-F1
#
_entry.id   AF-A0A958XRU3-F1
#
_cell.length_a   1.000
_cell.length_b   1.000
_cell.length_c   1.000
_cell.angle_alpha   90.00
_cell.angle_beta   90.00
_cell.angle_gamma   90.00
#
_symmetry.space_group_name_H-M   'P 1'
#
loop_
_entity.id
_entity.type
_entity.pdbx_description
1 polymer ?
#
loop_
_entity_poly.entity_id
_entity_poly.type
_entity_poly.pdbx_seq_one_letter_code
_entity_poly.pdbx_strand_id
1 'polypeptide(L)' 'VVLLSVPRTAWLGGLLGLGVIAGALFFHLTVLGIEVQGDGGTLFYLALAVFVACLGVLWLHRAELEAQIKRILG' A
#
# COMPACT_ATOMS: atom_id res chain seq x y z
N VAL A 1 4.54 -1.10 -12.62
CA VAL A 1 5.14 -0.35 -13.75
C VAL A 1 4.07 0.20 -14.71
N VAL A 2 3.05 -0.56 -15.12
CA VAL A 2 1.98 -0.05 -16.01
C VAL A 2 1.08 1.02 -15.35
N LEU A 3 0.73 0.86 -14.07
CA LEU A 3 -0.14 1.79 -13.32
C LEU A 3 0.55 3.08 -12.86
N LEU A 4 1.89 3.18 -12.95
CA LEU A 4 2.62 4.40 -12.61
C LEU A 4 2.80 5.34 -13.81
N SER A 5 2.67 4.81 -15.04
CA SER A 5 2.83 5.57 -16.29
C SER A 5 1.56 6.32 -16.71
N VAL A 6 0.42 6.02 -16.10
CA VAL A 6 -0.83 6.78 -16.26
C VAL A 6 -1.10 7.48 -14.92
N PRO A 7 -0.76 8.78 -14.77
CA PRO A 7 -0.90 9.48 -13.48
C PRO A 7 -2.30 9.33 -12.85
N ARG A 8 -3.32 9.21 -13.70
CA ARG A 8 -4.71 8.99 -13.30
C ARG A 8 -5.01 7.63 -12.65
N THR A 9 -4.10 6.66 -12.61
CA THR A 9 -4.28 5.36 -11.93
C THR A 9 -3.29 5.10 -10.82
N ALA A 10 -2.36 6.03 -10.55
CA ALA A 10 -1.40 5.93 -9.46
C ALA A 10 -2.09 5.83 -8.09
N TRP A 11 -3.19 6.56 -7.90
CA TRP A 11 -4.00 6.48 -6.67
C TRP A 11 -4.69 5.12 -6.51
N LEU A 12 -5.19 4.50 -7.60
CA LEU A 12 -5.78 3.15 -7.57
C LEU A 12 -4.72 2.11 -7.22
N GLY A 13 -3.54 2.21 -7.85
CA GLY A 13 -2.41 1.33 -7.54
C GLY A 13 -1.94 1.47 -6.09
N GLY A 14 -1.85 2.72 -5.59
CA GLY A 14 -1.50 3.01 -4.20
C GLY A 14 -2.51 2.46 -3.20
N LEU A 15 -3.80 2.61 -3.48
CA LEU A 15 -4.88 2.18 -2.58
C LEU A 15 -5.04 0.65 -2.56
N LEU A 16 -4.96 0.00 -3.72
CA LEU A 16 -4.93 -1.46 -3.83
C LEU A 16 -3.68 -2.04 -3.15
N GLY A 17 -2.50 -1.45 -3.41
CA GLY A 17 -1.25 -1.85 -2.76
C GLY A 17 -1.31 -1.72 -1.25
N LEU A 18 -1.83 -0.58 -0.75
CA LEU A 18 -2.01 -0.35 0.69
C LEU A 18 -2.95 -1.40 1.30
N GLY A 19 -4.07 -1.72 0.65
CA GLY A 19 -5.02 -2.72 1.15
C GLY A 19 -4.42 -4.13 1.24
N VAL A 20 -3.71 -4.57 0.21
CA VAL A 20 -3.05 -5.89 0.19
C VAL A 20 -1.95 -5.96 1.27
N ILE A 21 -1.09 -4.94 1.35
CA ILE A 21 0.01 -4.93 2.33
C ILE A 21 -0.48 -4.73 3.76
N ALA A 22 -1.55 -3.96 3.99
CA ALA A 22 -2.19 -3.90 5.30
C ALA A 22 -2.70 -5.27 5.75
N GLY A 23 -3.33 -6.03 4.84
CA GLY A 23 -3.74 -7.42 5.08
C GLY A 23 -2.53 -8.31 5.42
N ALA A 24 -1.44 -8.19 4.67
CA ALA A 24 -0.21 -8.92 4.96
C ALA A 24 0.37 -8.57 6.34
N LEU A 25 0.44 -7.29 6.73
CA LEU A 25 0.87 -6.88 8.08
C LEU A 25 -0.06 -7.45 9.16
N PHE A 26 -1.37 -7.42 8.93
CA PHE A 26 -2.34 -7.98 9.88
C PHE A 26 -2.08 -9.47 10.13
N PHE A 27 -1.83 -10.26 9.08
CA PHE A 27 -1.48 -11.68 9.26
C PHE A 27 -0.12 -11.89 9.93
N HIS A 28 0.87 -11.02 9.70
CA HIS A 28 2.12 -11.04 10.47
C HIS A 28 1.91 -10.76 11.95
N LEU A 29 1.05 -9.80 12.30
CA LEU A 29 0.78 -9.47 13.70
C LEU A 29 -0.11 -10.49 14.42
N THR A 30 -0.95 -11.24 13.70
CA THR A 30 -1.96 -12.13 14.30
C THR A 30 -1.63 -13.61 14.21
N VAL A 31 -1.10 -14.08 13.08
CA VAL A 31 -0.96 -15.53 12.80
C VAL A 31 0.50 -15.94 12.62
N LEU A 32 1.27 -15.18 11.83
CA LEU A 32 2.62 -15.57 11.41
C LEU A 32 3.71 -15.17 12.41
N GLY A 33 3.55 -14.03 13.10
CA GLY A 33 4.60 -13.40 13.90
C GLY A 33 5.51 -12.48 13.08
N ILE A 34 6.49 -11.88 13.77
CA ILE A 34 7.49 -10.99 13.15
C ILE A 34 8.45 -11.81 12.28
N GLU A 35 8.89 -12.96 12.78
CA GLU A 35 9.82 -13.84 12.09
C GLU A 35 9.07 -15.05 11.51
N VAL A 36 9.27 -15.30 10.21
CA VAL A 36 8.63 -16.42 9.51
C VAL A 36 9.73 -17.31 8.94
N GLN A 37 9.72 -18.59 9.30
CA GLN A 37 10.67 -19.61 8.80
C GLN A 37 12.16 -19.26 9.01
N GLY A 38 12.51 -18.56 10.09
CA GLY A 38 13.91 -18.22 10.37
C GLY A 38 14.44 -17.01 9.59
N ASP A 39 13.57 -16.16 9.04
CA ASP A 39 13.97 -15.02 8.20
C ASP A 39 14.47 -13.79 8.99
N GLY A 40 14.53 -13.87 10.33
CA GLY A 40 14.91 -12.77 11.20
C GLY A 40 13.99 -11.54 11.12
N GLY A 41 12.77 -11.68 10.58
CA GLY A 41 11.81 -10.59 10.38
C GLY A 41 11.93 -9.81 9.08
N THR A 42 12.74 -10.29 8.13
CA THR A 42 12.96 -9.63 6.83
C THR A 42 11.65 -9.37 6.09
N LEU A 43 10.75 -10.35 6.02
CA LEU A 43 9.46 -10.24 5.33
C LEU A 43 8.54 -9.20 6.00
N PHE A 44 8.56 -9.15 7.33
CA PHE A 44 7.80 -8.15 8.09
C PHE A 44 8.31 -6.72 7.83
N TYR A 45 9.63 -6.51 7.89
CA TYR A 45 10.21 -5.19 7.62
C TYR A 45 10.04 -4.76 6.17
N LEU A 46 10.11 -5.70 5.23
CA LEU A 46 9.83 -5.41 3.82
C LEU A 46 8.36 -5.01 3.63
N ALA A 47 7.42 -5.74 4.24
CA ALA A 47 6.01 -5.38 4.21
C ALA A 47 5.78 -3.97 4.80
N LEU A 48 6.45 -3.62 5.91
CA LEU A 48 6.38 -2.29 6.51
C LEU A 48 6.95 -1.21 5.57
N ALA A 49 8.08 -1.45 4.92
CA ALA A 49 8.68 -0.52 3.97
C ALA A 49 7.75 -0.26 2.77
N VAL A 50 7.13 -1.32 2.22
CA VAL A 50 6.16 -1.19 1.13
C VAL A 50 4.90 -0.47 1.59
N PHE A 51 4.44 -0.70 2.82
CA PHE A 51 3.30 0.01 3.40
C PHE A 51 3.56 1.52 3.47
N VAL A 52 4.74 1.93 3.96
CA VAL A 52 5.15 3.35 4.00
C VAL A 52 5.30 3.92 2.60
N ALA A 53 5.84 3.17 1.64
CA ALA A 53 5.93 3.61 0.25
C ALA A 53 4.54 3.83 -0.38
N CYS A 54 3.59 2.93 -0.16
CA CYS A 54 2.20 3.09 -0.61
C CYS A 54 1.53 4.32 0.01
N LEU A 55 1.76 4.58 1.30
CA LEU A 55 1.31 5.82 1.95
C LEU A 55 1.94 7.06 1.31
N GLY A 56 3.24 7.03 1.01
CA GLY A 56 3.95 8.11 0.34
C GLY A 56 3.39 8.41 -1.05
N VAL A 57 3.07 7.37 -1.84
CA VAL A 57 2.43 7.51 -3.14
C VAL A 57 1.04 8.15 -3.01
N LEU A 58 0.21 7.66 -2.07
CA LEU A 58 -1.12 8.24 -1.83
C LEU A 58 -1.03 9.70 -1.36
N TRP A 59 -0.03 10.04 -0.56
CA TRP A 59 0.21 11.41 -0.10
C TRP A 59 0.60 12.34 -1.24
N LEU A 60 1.52 11.88 -2.11
CA LEU A 60 2.00 12.66 -3.25
C LEU A 60 0.87 12.90 -4.27
N HIS A 61 0.00 11.90 -4.46
CA HIS A 61 -1.14 11.95 -5.37
C HIS A 61 -2.46 12.32 -4.67
N ARG A 62 -2.43 12.91 -3.47
CA ARG A 62 -3.63 13.22 -2.68
C ARG A 62 -4.62 14.15 -3.41
N ALA A 63 -4.10 15.09 -4.19
CA ALA A 63 -4.92 16.04 -4.95
C ALA A 63 -5.71 15.33 -6.06
N GLU A 64 -5.09 14.34 -6.72
CA GLU A 64 -5.75 13.51 -7.72
C GLU A 64 -6.77 12.57 -7.07
N LEU A 65 -6.43 12.01 -5.90
CA LEU A 65 -7.33 11.18 -5.10
C LEU A 65 -8.59 11.97 -4.70
N GLU A 66 -8.45 13.17 -4.13
CA GLU A 66 -9.57 14.04 -3.75
C GLU A 66 -10.44 14.42 -4.96
N ALA A 67 -9.82 14.73 -6.10
CA ALA A 67 -10.54 15.07 -7.33
C ALA A 67 -11.34 13.87 -7.87
N GLN A 68 -10.79 12.65 -7.82
CA GLN A 68 -11.53 11.45 -8.23
C GLN A 68 -12.63 11.08 -7.23
N ILE A 69 -12.40 11.21 -5.92
CA ILE A 69 -13.41 10.97 -4.88
C ILE A 69 -14.62 11.89 -5.08
N LYS A 70 -14.38 13.19 -5.26
CA LYS A 70 -15.46 14.17 -5.53
C LYS A 70 -16.24 13.86 -6.81
N ARG A 71 -15.58 13.28 -7.82
CA ARG A 71 -16.20 12.88 -9.09
C ARG A 71 -17.02 11.58 -9.00
N ILE A 72 -16.74 10.72 -8.01
CA ILE A 72 -17.50 9.47 -7.78
C ILE A 72 -18.69 9.73 -6.85
N LEU A 73 -18.53 10.61 -5.86
CA LEU A 73 -19.56 10.93 -4.85
C LEU A 73 -20.53 12.05 -5.26
N GLY A 74 -20.24 12.80 -6.32
CA GLY A 74 -21.12 13.84 -6.88
C GLY A 74 -21.64 13.45 -8.25
#